data_AF-A0A9X1MUH9-F1
#
_entry.id   AF-A0A9X1MUH9-F1
#
_cell.length_a   1.000
_cell.length_b   1.000
_cell.length_c   1.000
_cell.angle_alpha   90.00
_cell.angle_beta   90.00
_cell.angle_gamma   90.00
#
_symmetry.space_group_name_H-M   'P 1'
#
loop_
_entity.id
_entity.type
_entity.pdbx_description
1 polymer ?
#
loop_
_entity_poly.entity_id
_entity_poly.type
_entity_poly.pdbx_seq_one_letter_code
_entity_poly.pdbx_strand_id
1 'polypeptide(L)'
;MANERDKGPARRRFLRDVARSAGGLAGLTLLLGIPQKQSQAREGVALRPPGALPEEAFNRACIRCGQCVQDCPYDTLKLATLLSPVSTGTPYFVARQIPCEMCEDIPCVKACPSGALDSSLTDIDNSRMGLAVLLDHENCLNWQGLRCDVCHRVCPLINKAITLELHRNERTNKHAMFLPTVHSEYCTGCGKCEEACVLEEAAIKVLPLSLAQGKLGKHYRLGWIEKDKAGHSLIPEALTLPTRKPEGGQ
;
A
#
# COMPACT_ATOMS: atom_id res chain seq x y z
N MET A 1 63.47 -47.95 -14.18
CA MET A 1 62.00 -48.07 -14.34
C MET A 1 61.35 -46.81 -13.76
N ALA A 2 61.08 -45.81 -14.59
CA ALA A 2 60.24 -44.67 -14.21
C ALA A 2 59.15 -44.54 -15.26
N ASN A 3 57.91 -44.72 -14.81
CA ASN A 3 56.72 -44.81 -15.62
C ASN A 3 56.22 -43.39 -15.93
N GLU A 4 56.65 -42.81 -17.06
CA GLU A 4 56.07 -41.55 -17.57
C GLU A 4 54.68 -41.83 -18.13
N ARG A 5 53.67 -41.74 -17.27
CA ARG A 5 52.26 -41.69 -17.70
C ARG A 5 52.03 -40.35 -18.39
N ASP A 6 51.86 -40.38 -19.70
CA ASP A 6 51.37 -39.26 -20.51
C ASP A 6 49.97 -38.83 -20.01
N LYS A 7 49.94 -37.76 -19.19
CA LYS A 7 48.72 -37.16 -18.63
C LYS A 7 48.21 -35.97 -19.47
N GLY A 8 48.76 -35.73 -20.66
CA GLY A 8 48.47 -34.57 -21.50
C GLY A 8 46.98 -34.41 -21.88
N PRO A 9 46.28 -35.46 -22.34
CA PRO A 9 44.87 -35.39 -22.72
C PRO A 9 43.91 -35.27 -21.53
N ALA A 10 44.21 -35.97 -20.43
CA ALA A 10 43.37 -36.03 -19.23
C ALA A 10 43.38 -34.71 -18.44
N ARG A 11 44.54 -34.07 -18.30
CA ARG A 11 44.68 -32.78 -17.61
C ARG A 11 43.96 -31.64 -18.36
N ARG A 12 44.04 -31.64 -19.70
CA ARG A 12 43.35 -30.64 -20.54
C ARG A 12 41.83 -30.79 -20.49
N ARG A 13 41.30 -32.02 -20.47
CA ARG A 13 39.86 -32.26 -20.27
C ARG A 13 39.39 -31.79 -18.90
N PHE A 14 40.10 -32.18 -17.84
CA PHE A 14 39.76 -31.78 -16.47
C PHE A 14 39.70 -30.24 -16.32
N LEU A 15 40.70 -29.51 -16.81
CA LEU A 15 40.70 -28.04 -16.74
C LEU A 15 39.55 -27.41 -17.54
N ARG A 16 39.18 -28.00 -18.68
CA ARG A 16 38.06 -27.52 -19.52
C ARG A 16 36.71 -27.77 -18.86
N ASP A 17 36.55 -28.90 -18.18
CA ASP A 17 35.32 -29.25 -17.49
C ASP A 17 35.14 -28.43 -16.20
N VAL A 18 36.24 -28.15 -15.47
CA VAL A 18 36.24 -27.20 -14.35
C VAL A 18 35.92 -25.78 -14.82
N ALA A 19 36.51 -25.31 -15.93
CA ALA A 19 36.22 -23.99 -16.47
C ALA A 19 34.75 -23.86 -16.93
N ARG A 20 34.18 -24.90 -17.55
CA ARG A 20 32.77 -24.92 -17.96
C ARG A 20 31.80 -24.95 -16.78
N SER A 21 32.10 -25.76 -15.77
CA SER A 21 31.25 -25.86 -14.57
C SER A 21 31.35 -24.59 -13.72
N ALA A 22 32.54 -24.04 -13.52
CA ALA A 22 32.72 -22.76 -12.83
C ALA A 22 32.07 -21.60 -13.58
N GLY A 23 32.25 -21.53 -14.91
CA GLY A 23 31.60 -20.52 -15.75
C GLY A 23 30.08 -20.66 -15.78
N GLY A 24 29.57 -21.89 -15.83
CA GLY A 24 28.14 -22.19 -15.77
C GLY A 24 27.52 -21.81 -14.43
N LEU A 25 28.16 -22.15 -13.31
CA LEU A 25 27.73 -21.77 -11.97
C LEU A 25 27.79 -20.25 -11.77
N ALA A 26 28.86 -19.59 -12.19
CA ALA A 26 28.97 -18.12 -12.13
C ALA A 26 27.91 -17.42 -12.99
N GLY A 27 27.64 -17.96 -14.18
CA GLY A 27 26.55 -17.47 -15.04
C GLY A 27 25.19 -17.64 -14.38
N LEU A 28 24.91 -18.80 -13.79
CA LEU A 28 23.65 -19.09 -13.12
C LEU A 28 23.47 -18.23 -11.85
N THR A 29 24.53 -18.03 -11.06
CA THR A 29 24.47 -17.19 -9.85
C THR A 29 24.32 -15.72 -10.19
N LEU A 30 24.89 -15.22 -11.28
CA LEU A 30 24.62 -13.87 -11.76
C LEU A 30 23.17 -13.74 -12.26
N LEU A 31 22.69 -14.70 -13.05
CA LEU A 31 21.32 -14.69 -13.58
C LEU A 31 20.26 -14.73 -12.47
N LEU A 32 20.49 -15.50 -11.41
CA LEU A 32 19.56 -15.67 -10.29
C LEU A 32 19.80 -14.67 -9.15
N GLY A 33 21.05 -14.22 -8.95
CA GLY A 33 21.43 -13.34 -7.85
C GLY A 33 21.12 -11.86 -8.08
N ILE A 34 21.13 -11.38 -9.33
CA ILE A 34 20.75 -10.01 -9.69
C ILE A 34 19.25 -9.73 -9.43
N PRO A 35 18.30 -10.56 -9.88
CA PRO A 35 16.88 -10.32 -9.59
C PRO A 35 16.56 -10.46 -8.10
N GLN A 36 17.27 -11.30 -7.35
CA GLN A 36 17.05 -11.46 -5.91
C GLN A 36 17.41 -10.19 -5.12
N LYS A 37 18.46 -9.46 -5.53
CA LYS A 37 18.80 -8.14 -4.94
C LYS A 37 17.87 -7.02 -5.39
N GLN A 38 17.22 -7.12 -6.55
CA GLN A 38 16.22 -6.15 -7.00
C GLN A 38 14.82 -6.41 -6.40
N SER A 39 14.48 -7.66 -6.10
CA SER A 39 13.23 -8.03 -5.41
C SER A 39 13.22 -7.61 -3.93
N GLN A 40 14.36 -7.22 -3.38
CA GLN A 40 14.49 -6.69 -2.03
C GLN A 40 14.68 -5.16 -2.12
N ALA A 41 13.65 -4.42 -1.72
CA ALA A 41 13.78 -3.07 -1.16
C ALA A 41 14.14 -1.88 -2.07
N ARG A 42 13.31 -1.52 -3.07
CA ARG A 42 13.31 -0.12 -3.55
C ARG A 42 11.90 0.47 -3.74
N GLU A 43 11.56 1.29 -2.74
CA GLU A 43 10.69 2.48 -2.77
C GLU A 43 9.23 2.26 -3.17
N GLY A 44 8.41 2.05 -2.14
CA GLY A 44 6.97 2.30 -2.16
C GLY A 44 6.11 1.09 -2.51
N VAL A 45 4.85 1.16 -2.09
CA VAL A 45 3.87 0.11 -2.33
C VAL A 45 3.19 0.36 -3.67
N ALA A 46 3.11 -0.68 -4.51
CA ALA A 46 2.43 -0.59 -5.78
C ALA A 46 0.92 -0.52 -5.57
N LEU A 47 0.31 0.53 -6.12
CA LEU A 47 -1.12 0.81 -6.03
C LEU A 47 -1.76 0.67 -7.40
N ARG A 48 -3.04 0.29 -7.42
CA ARG A 48 -3.81 0.14 -8.66
C ARG A 48 -4.43 1.47 -9.08
N PRO A 49 -4.67 1.70 -10.38
CA PRO A 49 -5.34 2.91 -10.88
C PRO A 49 -6.73 3.14 -10.26
N PRO A 50 -7.29 4.36 -10.40
CA PRO A 50 -8.68 4.62 -10.04
C PRO A 50 -9.65 3.62 -10.68
N GLY A 51 -10.66 3.21 -9.92
CA GLY A 51 -11.70 2.28 -10.39
C GLY A 51 -11.25 0.84 -10.51
N ALA A 52 -10.02 0.47 -10.09
CA ALA A 52 -9.61 -0.92 -10.16
C ALA A 52 -10.52 -1.84 -9.34
N LEU A 53 -10.93 -2.95 -9.97
CA LEU A 53 -11.62 -4.03 -9.29
C LEU A 53 -10.75 -4.62 -8.15
N PRO A 54 -11.32 -5.38 -7.21
CA PRO A 54 -10.54 -6.12 -6.24
C PRO A 54 -9.46 -6.98 -6.92
N GLU A 55 -8.27 -7.06 -6.33
CA GLU A 55 -7.03 -7.58 -6.94
C GLU A 55 -7.22 -8.85 -7.79
N GLU A 56 -7.92 -9.86 -7.26
CA GLU A 56 -8.19 -11.13 -7.97
C GLU A 56 -9.15 -10.98 -9.17
N ALA A 57 -10.14 -10.09 -9.08
CA ALA A 57 -11.03 -9.79 -10.20
C ALA A 57 -10.31 -8.93 -11.24
N PHE A 58 -9.51 -7.96 -10.78
CA PHE A 58 -8.69 -7.10 -11.64
C PHE A 58 -7.69 -7.91 -12.48
N ASN A 59 -6.92 -8.81 -11.86
CA ASN A 59 -5.91 -9.60 -12.56
C ASN A 59 -6.51 -10.57 -13.60
N ARG A 60 -7.77 -10.98 -13.42
CA ARG A 60 -8.52 -11.79 -14.38
C ARG A 60 -9.12 -10.96 -15.52
N ALA A 61 -9.63 -9.78 -15.22
CA ALA A 61 -10.23 -8.90 -16.22
C ALA A 61 -9.19 -8.17 -17.08
N CYS A 62 -8.04 -7.81 -16.52
CA CYS A 62 -7.03 -7.02 -17.21
C CYS A 62 -6.39 -7.78 -18.38
N ILE A 63 -6.64 -7.30 -19.60
CA ILE A 63 -6.04 -7.83 -20.84
C ILE A 63 -4.63 -7.29 -21.11
N ARG A 64 -4.06 -6.48 -20.21
CA ARG A 64 -2.69 -5.94 -20.30
C ARG A 64 -2.44 -5.11 -21.57
N CYS A 65 -3.46 -4.39 -22.05
CA CYS A 65 -3.37 -3.58 -23.27
C CYS A 65 -2.58 -2.27 -23.11
N GLY A 66 -2.41 -1.78 -21.87
CA GLY A 66 -1.66 -0.55 -21.59
C GLY A 66 -2.35 0.77 -21.95
N GLN A 67 -3.60 0.75 -22.43
CA GLN A 67 -4.34 1.97 -22.81
C GLN A 67 -4.51 2.95 -21.65
N CYS A 68 -4.85 2.45 -20.46
CA CYS A 68 -4.92 3.27 -19.25
C CYS A 68 -3.60 3.99 -18.90
N VAL A 69 -2.44 3.43 -19.26
CA VAL A 69 -1.12 4.04 -19.04
C VAL A 69 -0.88 5.15 -20.06
N GLN A 70 -1.23 4.92 -21.33
CA GLN A 70 -1.09 5.92 -22.40
C GLN A 70 -2.00 7.13 -22.18
N ASP A 71 -3.22 6.90 -21.70
CA ASP A 71 -4.23 7.94 -21.50
C ASP A 71 -4.05 8.66 -20.15
N CYS A 72 -3.04 8.29 -19.35
CA CYS A 72 -2.71 8.99 -18.10
C CYS A 72 -1.84 10.23 -18.41
N PRO A 73 -2.32 11.47 -18.19
CA PRO A 73 -1.61 12.66 -18.61
C PRO A 73 -0.37 13.02 -17.76
N TYR A 74 -0.19 12.36 -16.61
CA TYR A 74 0.84 12.70 -15.61
C TYR A 74 1.92 11.62 -15.43
N ASP A 75 1.99 10.64 -16.33
CA ASP A 75 2.93 9.50 -16.24
C ASP A 75 2.90 8.76 -14.88
N THR A 76 1.79 8.89 -14.13
CA THR A 76 1.59 8.23 -12.84
C THR A 76 1.61 6.71 -13.00
N LEU A 77 0.92 6.21 -14.02
CA LEU A 77 0.74 4.77 -14.24
C LEU A 77 1.91 4.19 -15.03
N LYS A 78 2.38 3.02 -14.62
CA LYS A 78 3.45 2.25 -15.27
C LYS A 78 3.00 0.82 -15.49
N LEU A 79 3.49 0.18 -16.55
CA LEU A 79 3.26 -1.25 -16.76
C LEU A 79 4.25 -2.08 -15.93
N ALA A 80 3.71 -3.06 -15.21
CA ALA A 80 4.51 -3.99 -14.44
C ALA A 80 5.41 -4.84 -15.34
N THR A 81 6.70 -4.88 -15.00
CA THR A 81 7.68 -5.76 -15.61
C THR A 81 7.77 -7.08 -14.83
N LEU A 82 8.56 -8.04 -15.31
CA LEU A 82 8.81 -9.30 -14.60
C LEU A 82 9.44 -9.11 -13.21
N LEU A 83 10.05 -7.95 -12.96
CA LEU A 83 10.72 -7.60 -11.70
C LEU A 83 9.85 -6.70 -10.81
N SER A 84 8.65 -6.33 -11.27
CA SER A 84 7.75 -5.47 -10.52
C SER A 84 7.03 -6.25 -9.39
N PRO A 85 6.59 -5.59 -8.32
CA PRO A 85 5.96 -6.24 -7.16
C PRO A 85 4.50 -6.66 -7.40
N VAL A 86 4.00 -6.52 -8.62
CA VAL A 86 2.62 -6.86 -9.02
C VAL A 86 2.64 -7.66 -10.31
N SER A 87 1.51 -8.27 -10.66
CA SER A 87 1.40 -9.14 -11.84
C SER A 87 1.92 -8.47 -13.12
N THR A 88 2.82 -9.14 -13.84
CA THR A 88 3.42 -8.63 -15.07
C THR A 88 2.38 -8.14 -16.08
N GLY A 89 2.67 -6.99 -16.72
CA GLY A 89 1.85 -6.35 -17.73
C GLY A 89 0.61 -5.63 -17.19
N THR A 90 0.39 -5.63 -15.88
CA THR A 90 -0.71 -4.87 -15.27
C THR A 90 -0.28 -3.45 -14.90
N PRO A 91 -1.19 -2.46 -14.97
CA PRO A 91 -0.89 -1.08 -14.58
C PRO A 91 -0.78 -0.95 -13.06
N TYR A 92 0.16 -0.13 -12.61
CA TYR A 92 0.32 0.27 -11.20
C TYR A 92 0.98 1.64 -11.11
N PHE A 93 0.92 2.27 -9.94
CA PHE A 93 1.73 3.44 -9.60
C PHE A 93 2.35 3.29 -8.22
N VAL A 94 3.33 4.13 -7.93
CA VAL A 94 3.97 4.21 -6.62
C VAL A 94 3.76 5.62 -6.09
N ALA A 95 2.94 5.74 -5.04
CA ALA A 95 2.51 7.02 -4.49
C ALA A 95 3.68 7.96 -4.17
N ARG A 96 4.75 7.44 -3.54
CA ARG A 96 5.94 8.21 -3.19
C ARG A 96 6.70 8.81 -4.38
N GLN A 97 6.56 8.24 -5.58
CA GLN A 97 7.26 8.72 -6.78
C GLN A 97 6.41 9.73 -7.55
N ILE A 98 5.26 9.28 -8.03
CA ILE A 98 4.30 10.10 -8.78
C ILE A 98 2.91 9.65 -8.32
N PRO A 99 2.18 10.47 -7.56
CA PRO A 99 0.85 10.12 -7.07
C PRO A 99 -0.19 10.24 -8.19
N CYS A 100 -1.42 9.81 -7.90
CA CYS A 100 -2.56 10.09 -8.75
C CYS A 100 -2.97 11.56 -8.60
N GLU A 101 -3.01 12.27 -9.73
CA GLU A 101 -3.42 13.67 -9.79
C GLU A 101 -4.93 13.91 -9.70
N MET A 102 -5.74 12.85 -9.53
CA MET A 102 -7.19 12.94 -9.34
C MET A 102 -7.91 13.70 -10.48
N CYS A 103 -7.65 13.31 -11.73
CA CYS A 103 -8.28 13.90 -12.91
C CYS A 103 -9.82 13.75 -12.84
N GLU A 104 -10.57 14.84 -12.99
CA GLU A 104 -12.04 14.84 -12.93
C GLU A 104 -12.70 13.96 -14.01
N ASP A 105 -12.09 13.88 -15.18
CA ASP A 105 -12.59 13.13 -16.32
C ASP A 105 -12.14 11.66 -16.36
N ILE A 106 -11.28 11.25 -15.41
CA ILE A 106 -10.81 9.87 -15.20
C ILE A 106 -10.46 9.13 -16.53
N PRO A 107 -9.54 9.66 -17.36
CA PRO A 107 -9.29 9.16 -18.71
C PRO A 107 -8.81 7.70 -18.68
N CYS A 108 -8.01 7.33 -17.68
CA CYS A 108 -7.52 5.96 -17.50
C CYS A 108 -8.64 4.90 -17.39
N VAL A 109 -9.77 5.23 -16.76
CA VAL A 109 -10.93 4.32 -16.63
C VAL A 109 -11.68 4.22 -17.96
N LYS A 110 -11.94 5.37 -18.61
CA LYS A 110 -12.60 5.43 -19.92
C LYS A 110 -11.83 4.66 -21.00
N ALA A 111 -10.51 4.68 -20.91
CA ALA A 111 -9.61 3.97 -21.80
C ALA A 111 -9.63 2.44 -21.61
N CYS A 112 -10.23 1.90 -20.55
CA CYS A 112 -10.17 0.47 -20.25
C CYS A 112 -11.25 -0.32 -21.02
N PRO A 113 -10.89 -1.14 -22.03
CA PRO A 113 -11.89 -1.85 -22.84
C PRO A 113 -12.38 -3.13 -22.14
N SER A 114 -11.58 -3.68 -21.21
CA SER A 114 -11.86 -4.95 -20.55
C SER A 114 -12.76 -4.85 -19.32
N GLY A 115 -13.06 -3.64 -18.84
CA GLY A 115 -13.78 -3.44 -17.57
C GLY A 115 -12.99 -3.85 -16.32
N ALA A 116 -11.65 -3.96 -16.43
CA ALA A 116 -10.78 -4.18 -15.28
C ALA A 116 -10.75 -2.96 -14.35
N LEU A 117 -10.96 -1.78 -14.93
CA LEU A 117 -11.32 -0.57 -14.24
C LEU A 117 -12.84 -0.36 -14.40
N ASP A 118 -13.52 -0.12 -13.30
CA ASP A 118 -14.96 0.04 -13.22
C ASP A 118 -15.39 1.34 -13.89
N SER A 119 -16.04 1.22 -15.05
CA SER A 119 -16.53 2.35 -15.85
C SER A 119 -17.73 3.07 -15.23
N SER A 120 -18.33 2.51 -14.16
CA SER A 120 -19.35 3.19 -13.39
C SER A 120 -18.79 4.26 -12.45
N LEU A 121 -17.46 4.30 -12.26
CA LEU A 121 -16.80 5.37 -11.52
C LEU A 121 -16.84 6.67 -12.34
N THR A 122 -17.81 7.53 -12.03
CA THR A 122 -17.98 8.85 -12.66
C THR A 122 -17.37 10.00 -11.86
N ASP A 123 -17.21 9.81 -10.55
CA ASP A 123 -16.65 10.79 -9.63
C ASP A 123 -15.39 10.23 -8.98
N ILE A 124 -14.27 10.92 -9.21
CA ILE A 124 -12.94 10.50 -8.79
C ILE A 124 -12.80 10.44 -7.26
N ASP A 125 -13.60 11.19 -6.51
CA ASP A 125 -13.61 11.17 -5.05
C ASP A 125 -14.15 9.85 -4.48
N ASN A 126 -14.88 9.09 -5.30
CA ASN A 126 -15.33 7.73 -4.96
C ASN A 126 -14.32 6.64 -5.31
N SER A 127 -13.16 7.01 -5.88
CA SER A 127 -12.11 6.04 -6.16
C SER A 127 -11.53 5.44 -4.87
N ARG A 128 -11.08 4.19 -4.95
CA ARG A 128 -10.55 3.43 -3.80
C ARG A 128 -9.28 2.68 -4.22
N MET A 129 -8.24 3.45 -4.59
CA MET A 129 -6.93 2.93 -5.02
C MET A 129 -6.13 2.32 -3.87
N GLY A 130 -6.34 2.84 -2.66
CA GLY A 130 -5.66 2.43 -1.44
C GLY A 130 -6.17 3.24 -0.25
N LEU A 131 -5.47 3.16 0.87
CA LEU A 131 -5.75 3.91 2.09
C LEU A 131 -4.45 4.46 2.65
N ALA A 132 -4.42 5.77 2.89
CA ALA A 132 -3.32 6.41 3.59
C ALA A 132 -3.34 6.00 5.08
N VAL A 133 -2.19 5.61 5.59
CA VAL A 133 -2.00 5.23 6.99
C VAL A 133 -0.77 5.94 7.51
N LEU A 134 -0.91 6.63 8.64
CA LEU A 134 0.24 7.12 9.38
C LEU A 134 0.91 5.92 10.05
N LEU A 135 1.98 5.42 9.44
CA LEU A 135 2.68 4.23 9.89
C LEU A 135 3.72 4.55 10.96
N ASP A 136 4.35 5.71 10.85
CA ASP A 136 5.44 6.11 11.73
C ASP A 136 5.03 7.31 12.59
N HIS A 137 4.52 7.01 13.78
CA HIS A 137 4.17 8.02 14.76
C HIS A 137 5.41 8.62 15.44
N GLU A 138 6.55 7.92 15.45
CA GLU A 138 7.75 8.39 16.16
C GLU A 138 8.49 9.47 15.36
N ASN A 139 8.57 9.30 14.04
CA ASN A 139 9.23 10.25 13.15
C ASN A 139 8.30 11.32 12.57
N CYS A 140 6.98 11.17 12.66
CA CYS A 140 6.05 12.20 12.22
C CYS A 140 6.26 13.52 12.98
N LEU A 141 6.53 14.61 12.25
CA LEU A 141 6.80 15.92 12.84
C LEU A 141 5.68 16.41 13.79
N ASN A 142 4.41 16.13 13.47
CA ASN A 142 3.28 16.48 14.33
C ASN A 142 3.26 15.73 15.66
N TRP A 143 3.66 14.45 15.65
CA TRP A 143 3.79 13.66 16.86
C TRP A 143 5.00 14.07 17.71
N GLN A 144 6.03 14.64 17.09
CA GLN A 144 7.14 15.28 17.80
C GLN A 144 6.76 16.66 18.40
N GLY A 145 5.58 17.17 18.06
CA GLY A 145 5.07 18.48 18.50
C GLY A 145 5.54 19.65 17.64
N LEU A 146 6.12 19.38 16.47
CA LEU A 146 6.39 20.39 15.45
C LEU A 146 5.12 20.64 14.64
N ARG A 147 4.94 21.86 14.14
CA ARG A 147 3.77 22.22 13.34
C ARG A 147 3.99 21.85 11.88
N CYS A 148 3.42 20.74 11.44
CA CYS A 148 3.39 20.31 10.05
C CYS A 148 1.94 20.07 9.60
N ASP A 149 1.55 20.53 8.43
CA ASP A 149 0.20 20.30 7.89
C ASP A 149 0.24 19.97 6.40
N VAL A 150 1.40 19.56 5.89
CA VAL A 150 1.63 19.30 4.47
C VAL A 150 0.72 18.20 3.94
N CYS A 151 0.65 17.04 4.62
CA CYS A 151 -0.21 15.93 4.21
C CYS A 151 -1.71 16.30 4.23
N HIS A 152 -2.11 17.19 5.14
CA HIS A 152 -3.48 17.68 5.23
C HIS A 152 -3.80 18.67 4.10
N ARG A 153 -2.92 19.64 3.83
CA ARG A 153 -3.12 20.67 2.80
C ARG A 153 -3.07 20.15 1.38
N VAL A 154 -2.22 19.16 1.10
CA VAL A 154 -2.11 18.55 -0.23
C VAL A 154 -3.27 17.59 -0.54
N CYS A 155 -4.05 17.21 0.47
CA CYS A 155 -5.15 16.28 0.29
C CYS A 155 -6.27 16.95 -0.54
N PRO A 156 -6.68 16.35 -1.68
CA PRO A 156 -7.80 16.88 -2.47
C PRO A 156 -9.11 16.93 -1.67
N LEU A 157 -9.27 15.97 -0.75
CA LEU A 157 -10.40 15.86 0.17
C LEU A 157 -10.03 16.39 1.56
N ILE A 158 -9.49 17.61 1.60
CA ILE A 158 -9.13 18.28 2.85
C ILE A 158 -10.31 18.38 3.82
N ASN A 159 -10.05 18.20 5.13
CA ASN A 159 -11.05 18.15 6.20
C ASN A 159 -12.06 16.99 6.12
N LYS A 160 -11.98 16.13 5.10
CA LYS A 160 -12.81 14.91 4.98
C LYS A 160 -11.95 13.66 5.08
N ALA A 161 -11.00 13.48 4.17
CA ALA A 161 -10.12 12.31 4.15
C ALA A 161 -8.97 12.42 5.16
N ILE A 162 -8.45 13.63 5.40
CA ILE A 162 -7.43 13.89 6.42
C ILE A 162 -7.87 15.09 7.26
N THR A 163 -8.01 14.89 8.57
CA THR A 163 -8.23 15.96 9.56
C THR A 163 -6.98 16.15 10.42
N LEU A 164 -6.89 17.30 11.09
CA LEU A 164 -5.87 17.57 12.10
C LEU A 164 -6.53 17.59 13.48
N GLU A 165 -6.43 16.49 14.20
CA GLU A 165 -7.01 16.34 15.52
C GLU A 165 -6.11 16.98 16.58
N LEU A 166 -6.72 17.76 17.48
CA LEU A 166 -5.99 18.47 18.52
C LEU A 166 -5.74 17.55 19.71
N HIS A 167 -4.48 17.24 19.96
CA HIS A 167 -4.05 16.42 21.10
C HIS A 167 -3.20 17.25 22.06
N ARG A 168 -3.44 17.10 23.36
CA ARG A 168 -2.61 17.76 24.38
C ARG A 168 -1.25 17.07 24.44
N ASN A 169 -0.18 17.85 24.38
CA ASN A 169 1.16 17.30 24.54
C ASN A 169 1.39 16.92 26.01
N GLU A 170 1.45 15.62 26.31
CA GLU A 170 1.62 15.11 27.69
C GLU A 170 2.97 15.53 28.31
N ARG A 171 4.03 15.60 27.49
CA ARG A 171 5.39 15.97 27.93
C ARG A 171 5.47 17.41 28.47
N THR A 172 4.78 18.35 27.83
CA THR A 172 4.86 19.79 28.20
C THR A 172 3.60 20.33 28.87
N ASN A 173 2.47 19.62 28.75
CA ASN A 173 1.15 19.98 29.28
C ASN A 173 0.61 21.38 28.89
N LYS A 174 1.30 22.09 28.00
CA LYS A 174 1.03 23.49 27.59
C LYS A 174 0.79 23.64 26.09
N HIS A 175 1.38 22.78 25.25
CA HIS A 175 1.23 22.86 23.80
C HIS A 175 0.22 21.84 23.27
N ALA A 176 -0.51 22.23 22.23
CA ALA A 176 -1.33 21.33 21.44
C ALA A 176 -0.50 20.76 20.27
N MET A 177 -0.68 19.47 20.00
CA MET A 177 -0.19 18.78 18.83
C MET A 177 -1.35 18.61 17.85
N PHE A 178 -1.08 18.80 16.56
CA PHE A 178 -2.07 18.67 15.50
C PHE A 178 -1.83 17.35 14.78
N LEU A 179 -2.44 16.27 15.28
CA LEU A 179 -2.16 14.94 14.77
C LEU A 179 -2.96 14.69 13.48
N PRO A 180 -2.32 14.28 12.38
CA PRO A 180 -3.03 13.99 11.15
C PRO A 180 -3.77 12.66 11.31
N THR A 181 -5.09 12.71 11.15
CA THR A 181 -5.98 11.54 11.23
C THR A 181 -6.59 11.28 9.87
N VAL A 182 -6.37 10.07 9.34
CA VAL A 182 -6.92 9.65 8.05
C VAL A 182 -8.25 8.94 8.26
N HIS A 183 -9.29 9.40 7.57
CA HIS A 183 -10.61 8.81 7.59
C HIS A 183 -10.79 7.87 6.40
N SER A 184 -10.83 6.56 6.69
CA SER A 184 -10.91 5.50 5.66
C SER A 184 -12.14 5.56 4.76
N GLU A 185 -13.23 6.17 5.22
CA GLU A 185 -14.46 6.33 4.45
C GLU A 185 -14.26 7.23 3.23
N TYR A 186 -13.46 8.29 3.37
CA TYR A 186 -13.27 9.32 2.34
C TYR A 186 -11.91 9.21 1.63
N CYS A 187 -10.92 8.55 2.24
CA CYS A 187 -9.60 8.43 1.63
C CYS A 187 -9.66 7.62 0.33
N THR A 188 -9.23 8.23 -0.77
CA THR A 188 -9.19 7.58 -2.09
C THR A 188 -7.94 6.74 -2.32
N GLY A 189 -6.88 7.00 -1.55
CA GLY A 189 -5.57 6.40 -1.76
C GLY A 189 -4.79 6.99 -2.94
N CYS A 190 -5.03 8.26 -3.30
CA CYS A 190 -4.33 8.91 -4.42
C CYS A 190 -2.81 9.06 -4.23
N GLY A 191 -2.29 9.03 -3.00
CA GLY A 191 -0.85 9.08 -2.75
C GLY A 191 -0.25 10.47 -2.57
N LYS A 192 -1.00 11.55 -2.84
CA LYS A 192 -0.49 12.94 -2.71
C LYS A 192 0.11 13.25 -1.34
N CYS A 193 -0.46 12.69 -0.27
CA CYS A 193 0.05 12.87 1.09
C CYS A 193 1.38 12.15 1.35
N GLU A 194 1.64 11.02 0.69
CA GLU A 194 2.89 10.26 0.81
C GLU A 194 4.00 10.91 0.00
N GLU A 195 3.71 11.38 -1.21
CA GLU A 195 4.66 12.14 -2.04
C GLU A 195 5.08 13.43 -1.34
N ALA A 196 4.11 14.23 -0.88
CA ALA A 196 4.39 15.53 -0.28
C ALA A 196 5.00 15.44 1.13
N CYS A 197 5.12 14.26 1.73
CA CYS A 197 5.72 14.11 3.04
C CYS A 197 7.18 14.60 3.02
N VAL A 198 7.49 15.59 3.86
CA VAL A 198 8.79 16.29 3.89
C VAL A 198 9.95 15.45 4.45
N LEU A 199 9.66 14.29 5.03
CA LEU A 199 10.65 13.35 5.52
C LEU A 199 11.27 12.59 4.34
N GLU A 200 12.53 12.15 4.45
CA GLU A 200 13.19 11.33 3.43
C GLU A 200 12.42 10.02 3.20
N GLU A 201 12.07 9.34 4.29
CA GLU A 201 11.10 8.24 4.31
C GLU A 201 9.76 8.74 4.86
N ALA A 202 8.71 8.62 4.05
CA ALA A 202 7.40 9.15 4.43
C ALA A 202 6.82 8.43 5.66
N ALA A 203 6.42 9.20 6.67
CA ALA A 203 5.74 8.68 7.86
C ALA A 203 4.29 8.23 7.58
N ILE A 204 3.66 8.86 6.58
CA ILE A 204 2.35 8.49 6.05
C ILE A 204 2.56 7.77 4.72
N LYS A 205 2.05 6.53 4.60
CA LYS A 205 2.14 5.73 3.38
C LYS A 205 0.77 5.26 2.94
N VAL A 206 0.58 5.11 1.64
CA VAL A 206 -0.63 4.56 1.07
C VAL A 206 -0.44 3.08 0.81
N LEU A 207 -1.33 2.28 1.38
CA LEU A 207 -1.30 0.83 1.23
C LEU A 207 -2.58 0.35 0.53
N PRO A 208 -2.55 -0.82 -0.14
CA PRO A 208 -3.76 -1.51 -0.57
C PRO A 208 -4.76 -1.66 0.59
N LEU A 209 -6.05 -1.48 0.30
CA LEU A 209 -7.12 -1.53 1.31
C LEU A 209 -7.11 -2.81 2.14
N SER A 210 -6.75 -3.95 1.53
CA SER A 210 -6.64 -5.25 2.19
C SER A 210 -5.54 -5.30 3.27
N LEU A 211 -4.51 -4.46 3.17
CA LEU A 211 -3.41 -4.36 4.12
C LEU A 211 -3.63 -3.25 5.14
N ALA A 212 -4.26 -2.14 4.73
CA ALA A 212 -4.46 -0.99 5.60
C ALA A 212 -5.63 -1.14 6.57
N GLN A 213 -6.75 -1.74 6.12
CA GLN A 213 -8.01 -1.70 6.87
C GLN A 213 -8.38 -3.08 7.43
N GLY A 214 -8.50 -3.15 8.76
CA GLY A 214 -9.09 -4.30 9.44
C GLY A 214 -10.58 -4.44 9.16
N LYS A 215 -11.13 -5.65 9.32
CA LYS A 215 -12.57 -5.91 9.24
C LYS A 215 -13.09 -6.40 10.58
N LEU A 216 -14.14 -5.75 11.08
CA LEU A 216 -14.86 -6.24 12.24
C LEU A 216 -15.50 -7.60 11.89
N GLY A 217 -15.39 -8.58 12.78
CA GLY A 217 -16.05 -9.87 12.61
C GLY A 217 -17.57 -9.68 12.47
N LYS A 218 -18.21 -10.44 11.58
CA LYS A 218 -19.66 -10.31 11.27
C LYS A 218 -20.59 -10.46 12.49
N HIS A 219 -20.08 -11.05 13.57
CA HIS A 219 -20.81 -11.26 14.82
C HIS A 219 -20.79 -10.05 15.76
N TYR A 220 -19.87 -9.10 15.55
CA TYR A 220 -19.86 -7.86 16.32
C TYR A 220 -20.86 -6.87 15.71
N ARG A 221 -21.89 -6.54 16.48
CA ARG A 221 -22.88 -5.54 16.11
C ARG A 221 -22.72 -4.35 17.03
N LEU A 222 -22.53 -3.17 16.45
CA LEU A 222 -22.39 -1.93 17.22
C LEU A 222 -23.78 -1.50 17.68
N GLY A 223 -24.00 -1.48 18.99
CA GLY A 223 -25.33 -1.27 19.58
C GLY A 223 -25.98 0.04 19.14
N TRP A 224 -25.21 1.12 18.95
CA TRP A 224 -25.73 2.40 18.46
C TRP A 224 -26.17 2.35 16.99
N ILE A 225 -25.45 1.63 16.12
CA ILE A 225 -25.84 1.46 14.71
C ILE A 225 -27.13 0.65 14.61
N GLU A 226 -27.22 -0.43 15.38
CA GLU A 226 -28.40 -1.28 15.36
C GLU A 226 -29.61 -0.61 16.04
N LYS A 227 -29.38 0.22 17.05
CA LYS A 227 -30.41 1.09 17.64
C LYS A 227 -30.97 2.07 16.60
N ASP A 228 -30.10 2.73 15.83
CA ASP A 228 -30.52 3.66 14.78
C ASP A 228 -31.37 2.97 13.72
N LYS A 229 -30.98 1.76 13.30
CA LYS A 229 -31.76 0.94 12.34
C LYS A 229 -33.11 0.48 12.91
N ALA A 230 -33.16 0.11 14.19
CA ALA A 230 -34.35 -0.41 14.83
C ALA A 230 -35.28 0.69 15.39
N GLY A 231 -34.79 1.92 15.51
CA GLY A 231 -35.48 3.03 16.18
C GLY A 231 -35.55 2.91 17.71
N HIS A 232 -34.99 1.84 18.30
CA HIS A 232 -34.98 1.58 19.73
C HIS A 232 -33.77 0.72 20.13
N SER A 233 -33.40 0.74 21.42
CA SER A 233 -32.29 -0.09 21.90
C SER A 233 -32.63 -1.58 21.77
N LEU A 234 -31.75 -2.35 21.12
CA LEU A 234 -31.88 -3.82 21.07
C LEU A 234 -31.59 -4.50 22.41
N ILE A 235 -31.02 -3.75 23.37
CA ILE A 235 -30.75 -4.20 24.74
C ILE A 235 -31.76 -3.52 25.66
N PRO A 236 -32.47 -4.26 26.54
CA PRO A 236 -33.34 -3.67 27.55
C PRO A 236 -32.58 -2.67 28.43
N GLU A 237 -33.18 -1.52 28.74
CA GLU A 237 -32.56 -0.50 29.62
C GLU A 237 -32.24 -1.06 31.01
N ALA A 238 -33.05 -2.01 31.48
CA ALA A 238 -32.83 -2.71 32.74
C ALA A 238 -32.13 -4.05 32.52
N LEU A 239 -30.84 -4.03 32.15
CA LEU A 239 -30.01 -5.23 32.22
C LEU A 239 -29.31 -5.27 33.59
N THR A 240 -29.88 -5.99 34.55
CA THR A 240 -29.18 -6.29 35.81
C THR A 240 -28.07 -7.31 35.53
N LEU A 241 -26.86 -6.80 35.32
CA LEU A 241 -25.67 -7.63 35.26
C LEU A 241 -25.36 -8.17 36.67
N PRO A 242 -24.98 -9.46 36.80
CA PRO A 242 -24.60 -10.01 38.09
C PRO A 242 -23.35 -9.28 38.62
N THR A 243 -23.53 -8.47 39.66
CA THR A 243 -22.40 -7.87 40.39
C THR A 243 -21.69 -8.97 41.17
N ARG A 244 -20.51 -9.40 40.70
CA ARG A 244 -19.59 -10.19 41.55
C ARG A 244 -19.05 -9.27 42.63
N LYS A 245 -19.56 -9.40 43.86
CA LYS A 245 -18.90 -8.80 45.02
C LYS A 245 -17.59 -9.57 45.24
N PRO A 246 -16.44 -8.89 45.46
CA PRO A 246 -15.24 -9.59 45.91
C PRO A 246 -15.57 -10.32 47.21
N GLU A 247 -15.23 -11.61 47.29
CA GLU A 247 -15.41 -12.40 48.50
C GLU A 247 -14.58 -11.76 49.63
N GLY A 248 -15.24 -11.13 50.61
CA GLY A 248 -14.57 -10.63 51.82
C GLY A 248 -14.80 -9.17 52.24
N GLY A 249 -15.66 -8.39 51.57
CA GLY A 249 -16.03 -7.06 52.05
C GLY A 249 -17.21 -7.09 53.03
N GLN A 250 -16.93 -7.21 54.33
CA GLN A 250 -17.86 -6.78 55.39
C GLN A 250 -17.78 -5.27 55.57
#